data_AF-A0AA35LHL8-F1
#
_entry.id   AF-A0AA35LHL8-F1
#
_cell.length_a   1.000
_cell.length_b   1.000
_cell.length_c   1.000
_cell.angle_alpha   90.00
_cell.angle_beta   90.00
_cell.angle_gamma   90.00
#
_symmetry.space_group_name_H-M   'P 1'
#
loop_
_entity.id
_entity.type
_entity.pdbx_description
1 polymer ?
#
loop_
_entity_poly.entity_id
_entity_poly.type
_entity_poly.pdbx_seq_one_letter_code
_entity_poly.pdbx_strand_id
1 'polypeptide(L)'
;MRLAVREVQALMPPHSIFLTILRHPVQTFESVFHYYLNVVPAFQMLANHSRPLMAFLEASARYYDARDASNGLAKNPMAFDLGLNASQEEAPSGRWLGELERLNRTFQLVMIAEHFDESLLLARELLGLDMEELVYVRLNVRHKEGEPLPKALVQKIQAWNWLDMQIYRFFQGVFWHKVERYGYMRMKRELDTFHALLRETGARCLSGEPVGPERMTDELRPWQPGSVTILGYSLKQNLTYAQYNGCFRIILPELQYHAYLYYRQYGRDMRP
;
A
#
# COMPACT_ATOMS: atom_id res chain seq x y z
N MET A 1 -12.08 2.35 3.20
CA MET A 1 -12.89 2.24 1.97
C MET A 1 -12.93 0.77 1.61
N ARG A 2 -14.04 0.24 1.10
CA ARG A 2 -14.16 -1.18 0.70
C ARG A 2 -14.58 -1.25 -0.76
N LEU A 3 -13.91 -2.05 -1.58
CA LEU A 3 -14.20 -2.13 -3.02
C LEU A 3 -15.61 -2.66 -3.27
N ALA A 4 -16.39 -1.90 -4.02
CA ALA A 4 -17.64 -2.33 -4.63
C ALA A 4 -17.51 -2.19 -6.15
N VAL A 5 -17.11 -3.27 -6.84
CA VAL A 5 -16.75 -3.25 -8.26
C VAL A 5 -17.85 -2.63 -9.13
N ARG A 6 -19.12 -2.96 -8.87
CA ARG A 6 -20.26 -2.43 -9.63
C ARG A 6 -20.43 -0.92 -9.48
N GLU A 7 -20.24 -0.39 -8.27
CA GLU A 7 -20.34 1.06 -8.01
C GLU A 7 -19.20 1.80 -8.72
N VAL A 8 -17.99 1.26 -8.68
CA VAL A 8 -16.85 1.86 -9.39
C VAL A 8 -17.08 1.81 -10.90
N GLN A 9 -17.53 0.67 -11.44
CA GLN A 9 -17.83 0.52 -12.87
C GLN A 9 -18.96 1.45 -13.35
N ALA A 10 -19.94 1.76 -12.51
CA ALA A 10 -21.02 2.68 -12.85
C ALA A 10 -20.54 4.13 -13.03
N LEU A 11 -19.42 4.50 -12.38
CA LEU A 11 -18.84 5.84 -12.45
C LEU A 11 -17.78 5.98 -13.54
N MET A 12 -17.13 4.87 -13.92
CA MET A 12 -15.99 4.87 -14.83
C MET A 12 -16.43 4.63 -16.29
N PRO A 13 -15.73 5.22 -17.28
CA PRO A 13 -16.00 4.93 -18.68
C PRO A 13 -15.90 3.43 -19.02
N PRO A 14 -16.60 2.94 -20.06
CA PRO A 14 -16.39 1.61 -20.58
C PRO A 14 -14.91 1.35 -20.88
N HIS A 15 -14.46 0.10 -20.67
CA HIS A 15 -13.05 -0.32 -20.89
C HIS A 15 -12.00 0.36 -19.99
N SER A 16 -12.42 0.93 -18.86
CA SER A 16 -11.48 1.42 -17.84
C SER A 16 -10.56 0.30 -17.33
N ILE A 17 -9.30 0.65 -17.08
CA ILE A 17 -8.29 -0.25 -16.50
C ILE A 17 -8.37 -0.16 -14.98
N PHE A 18 -8.50 -1.32 -14.34
CA PHE A 18 -8.49 -1.51 -12.90
C PHE A 18 -7.16 -2.14 -12.51
N LEU A 19 -6.45 -1.44 -11.63
CA LEU A 19 -5.22 -1.89 -11.01
C LEU A 19 -5.33 -1.80 -9.49
N THR A 20 -4.64 -2.69 -8.80
CA THR A 20 -4.53 -2.70 -7.34
C THR A 20 -3.16 -3.24 -6.95
N ILE A 21 -2.82 -3.17 -5.67
CA ILE A 21 -1.55 -3.63 -5.14
C ILE A 21 -1.79 -4.47 -3.88
N LEU A 22 -1.05 -5.58 -3.77
CA LEU A 22 -1.01 -6.43 -2.59
C LEU A 22 0.39 -6.42 -1.99
N ARG A 23 0.47 -6.76 -0.71
CA ARG A 23 1.71 -6.91 0.04
C ARG A 23 1.61 -8.15 0.91
N HIS A 24 2.73 -8.77 1.23
CA HIS A 24 2.77 -9.98 2.05
C HIS A 24 1.96 -9.79 3.34
N PRO A 25 0.95 -10.66 3.61
CA PRO A 25 -0.04 -10.42 4.66
C PRO A 25 0.53 -10.19 6.06
N VAL A 26 1.67 -10.81 6.38
CA VAL A 26 2.32 -10.59 7.68
C VAL A 26 2.78 -9.15 7.85
N GLN A 27 3.45 -8.59 6.82
CA GLN A 27 3.92 -7.21 6.85
C GLN A 27 2.75 -6.23 6.76
N THR A 28 1.73 -6.56 5.96
CA THR A 28 0.50 -5.79 5.85
C THR A 28 -0.20 -5.69 7.20
N PHE A 29 -0.41 -6.81 7.88
CA PHE A 29 -1.10 -6.85 9.16
C PHE A 29 -0.33 -6.13 10.27
N GLU A 30 0.99 -6.35 10.37
CA GLU A 30 1.83 -5.59 11.30
C GLU A 30 1.73 -4.09 11.04
N SER A 31 1.82 -3.68 9.77
CA SER A 31 1.72 -2.28 9.38
C SER A 31 0.37 -1.68 9.78
N VAL A 32 -0.73 -2.34 9.41
CA VAL A 32 -2.11 -1.97 9.72
C VAL A 32 -2.35 -1.91 11.23
N PHE A 33 -1.90 -2.91 11.98
CA PHE A 33 -2.06 -2.97 13.43
C PHE A 33 -1.45 -1.74 14.10
N HIS A 34 -0.20 -1.43 13.77
CA HIS A 34 0.47 -0.27 14.35
C HIS A 34 -0.15 1.04 13.87
N TYR A 35 -0.40 1.19 12.56
CA TYR A 35 -0.93 2.43 11.99
C TYR A 35 -2.32 2.77 12.54
N TYR A 36 -3.19 1.76 12.69
CA TYR A 36 -4.56 1.93 13.15
C TYR A 36 -4.78 1.55 14.62
N LEU A 37 -3.71 1.43 15.42
CA LEU A 37 -3.77 1.04 16.83
C LEU A 37 -4.80 1.87 17.61
N ASN A 38 -4.84 3.17 17.33
CA ASN A 38 -5.71 4.14 18.00
C ASN A 38 -7.02 4.43 17.26
N VAL A 39 -7.35 3.68 16.20
CA VAL A 39 -8.52 3.95 15.33
C VAL A 39 -9.45 2.74 15.22
N VAL A 40 -8.90 1.55 15.03
CA VAL A 40 -9.69 0.32 14.90
C VAL A 40 -10.10 -0.17 16.29
N PRO A 41 -11.40 -0.35 16.59
CA PRO A 41 -11.88 -0.68 17.95
C PRO A 41 -11.21 -1.91 18.56
N ALA A 42 -11.01 -2.97 17.76
CA ALA A 42 -10.34 -4.19 18.18
C ALA A 42 -8.89 -3.97 18.64
N PHE A 43 -8.21 -2.92 18.15
CA PHE A 43 -6.84 -2.59 18.53
C PHE A 43 -6.78 -1.59 19.68
N GLN A 44 -7.71 -0.62 19.72
CA GLN A 44 -7.72 0.47 20.70
C GLN A 44 -7.72 -0.01 22.15
N MET A 45 -8.37 -1.14 22.44
CA MET A 45 -8.36 -1.75 23.77
C MET A 45 -6.96 -2.10 24.29
N LEU A 46 -5.97 -2.16 23.39
CA LEU A 46 -4.59 -2.52 23.68
C LEU A 46 -3.63 -1.33 23.53
N ALA A 47 -4.11 -0.11 23.28
CA ALA A 47 -3.25 1.06 23.03
C ALA A 47 -2.22 1.33 24.15
N ASN A 48 -2.60 1.05 25.40
CA ASN A 48 -1.72 1.20 26.57
C ASN A 48 -0.98 -0.09 26.98
N HIS A 49 -1.11 -1.17 26.20
CA HIS A 49 -0.43 -2.43 26.49
C HIS A 49 1.05 -2.35 26.09
N SER A 50 1.93 -2.98 26.88
CA SER A 50 3.39 -2.96 26.60
C SER A 50 3.77 -3.71 25.32
N ARG A 51 2.98 -4.73 24.94
CA ARG A 51 3.15 -5.55 23.73
C ARG A 51 1.79 -5.75 23.04
N PRO A 52 1.23 -4.72 22.39
CA PRO A 52 -0.18 -4.74 21.98
C PRO A 52 -0.46 -5.79 20.89
N LEU A 53 0.43 -5.93 19.90
CA LEU A 53 0.27 -6.92 18.82
C LEU A 53 0.27 -8.37 19.36
N MET A 54 1.19 -8.68 20.27
CA MET A 54 1.28 -10.00 20.90
C MET A 54 0.02 -10.32 21.70
N ALA A 55 -0.43 -9.39 22.54
CA ALA A 55 -1.65 -9.55 23.34
C ALA A 55 -2.90 -9.70 22.48
N PHE A 56 -3.01 -8.94 21.38
CA PHE A 56 -4.10 -9.08 20.42
C PHE A 56 -4.14 -10.50 19.84
N LEU A 57 -3.01 -11.01 19.35
CA LEU A 57 -2.93 -12.32 18.70
C LEU A 57 -3.06 -13.50 19.67
N GLU A 58 -2.85 -13.29 20.98
CA GLU A 58 -3.09 -14.30 22.01
C GLU A 58 -4.56 -14.47 22.37
N ALA A 59 -5.35 -13.39 22.24
CA ALA A 59 -6.76 -13.40 22.61
C ALA A 59 -7.62 -12.67 21.56
N SER A 60 -7.39 -12.91 20.27
CA SER A 60 -8.00 -12.13 19.19
C SER A 60 -9.54 -12.18 19.23
N ALA A 61 -10.12 -13.32 19.59
CA ALA A 61 -11.56 -13.50 19.77
C ALA A 61 -12.17 -12.64 20.90
N ARG A 62 -11.36 -12.16 21.85
CA ARG A 62 -11.80 -11.23 22.91
C ARG A 62 -11.97 -9.80 22.38
N TYR A 63 -11.18 -9.42 21.39
CA TYR A 63 -11.08 -8.04 20.91
C TYR A 63 -11.79 -7.82 19.58
N TYR A 64 -11.91 -8.86 18.74
CA TYR A 64 -12.50 -8.76 17.42
C TYR A 64 -13.97 -9.18 17.41
N ASP A 65 -14.87 -8.26 17.01
CA ASP A 65 -16.25 -8.57 16.65
C ASP A 65 -16.43 -8.46 15.13
N ALA A 66 -16.77 -9.58 14.49
CA ALA A 66 -16.99 -9.66 13.04
C ALA A 66 -18.24 -8.90 12.56
N ARG A 67 -19.17 -8.57 13.47
CA ARG A 67 -20.39 -7.80 13.15
C ARG A 67 -20.15 -6.30 13.15
N ASP A 68 -19.09 -5.85 13.81
CA ASP A 68 -18.70 -4.44 13.80
C ASP A 68 -17.88 -4.13 12.55
N ALA A 69 -18.50 -3.41 11.61
CA ALA A 69 -17.88 -3.00 10.36
C ALA A 69 -16.61 -2.15 10.57
N SER A 70 -16.48 -1.49 11.73
CA SER A 70 -15.30 -0.69 12.10
C SER A 70 -14.05 -1.55 12.33
N ASN A 71 -14.22 -2.86 12.54
CA ASN A 71 -13.14 -3.83 12.67
C ASN A 71 -12.68 -4.42 11.33
N GLY A 72 -13.09 -3.86 10.19
CA GLY A 72 -12.77 -4.40 8.87
C GLY A 72 -11.28 -4.63 8.61
N LEU A 73 -10.42 -3.78 9.16
CA LEU A 73 -8.96 -3.89 9.04
C LEU A 73 -8.31 -4.80 10.11
N ALA A 74 -9.08 -5.26 11.09
CA ALA A 74 -8.58 -6.07 12.20
C ALA A 74 -8.33 -7.54 11.82
N LYS A 75 -8.87 -8.00 10.69
CA LYS A 75 -8.71 -9.35 10.18
C LYS A 75 -8.84 -9.36 8.65
N ASN A 76 -7.83 -9.89 7.96
CA ASN A 76 -7.72 -9.89 6.49
C ASN A 76 -7.93 -8.49 5.86
N PRO A 77 -7.10 -7.50 6.20
CA PRO A 77 -7.25 -6.15 5.67
C PRO A 77 -7.24 -6.09 4.13
N MET A 78 -6.50 -6.95 3.42
CA MET A 78 -6.52 -6.94 1.95
C MET A 78 -7.83 -7.50 1.40
N ALA A 79 -8.36 -8.59 1.97
CA ALA A 79 -9.67 -9.12 1.61
C ALA A 79 -10.77 -8.08 1.86
N PHE A 80 -10.69 -7.36 2.99
CA PHE A 80 -11.60 -6.26 3.30
C PHE A 80 -11.53 -5.16 2.23
N ASP A 81 -10.34 -4.68 1.89
CA ASP A 81 -10.15 -3.65 0.85
C ASP A 81 -10.67 -4.11 -0.52
N LEU A 82 -10.44 -5.39 -0.89
CA LEU A 82 -10.90 -6.01 -2.13
C LEU A 82 -12.41 -6.32 -2.15
N GLY A 83 -13.15 -5.95 -1.12
CA GLY A 83 -14.60 -6.12 -1.09
C GLY A 83 -15.07 -7.51 -0.67
N LEU A 84 -14.16 -8.42 -0.32
CA LEU A 84 -14.50 -9.79 0.08
C LEU A 84 -15.09 -9.83 1.48
N ASN A 85 -15.99 -10.78 1.72
CA ASN A 85 -16.60 -10.95 3.04
C ASN A 85 -15.86 -12.04 3.84
N ALA A 86 -14.91 -11.63 4.69
CA ALA A 86 -14.11 -12.54 5.52
C ALA A 86 -14.89 -13.22 6.66
N SER A 87 -16.10 -12.76 7.00
CA SER A 87 -16.96 -13.43 7.99
C SER A 87 -17.44 -14.83 7.56
N GLN A 88 -17.13 -15.25 6.33
CA GLN A 88 -17.56 -16.52 5.74
C GLN A 88 -16.38 -17.48 5.50
N GLU A 89 -15.23 -17.28 6.16
CA GLU A 89 -14.04 -18.17 6.09
C GLU A 89 -14.37 -19.66 6.26
N GLU A 90 -15.41 -19.98 7.02
CA GLU A 90 -15.88 -21.34 7.29
C GLU A 90 -16.68 -21.98 6.12
N ALA A 91 -16.86 -21.28 5.00
CA ALA A 91 -17.54 -21.83 3.84
C ALA A 91 -16.70 -22.91 3.11
N PRO A 92 -17.33 -23.91 2.46
CA PRO A 92 -16.63 -25.01 1.80
C PRO A 92 -15.54 -24.53 0.82
N SER A 93 -14.44 -25.28 0.81
CA SER A 93 -13.12 -24.99 0.20
C SER A 93 -13.10 -24.58 -1.29
N GLY A 94 -14.21 -24.63 -2.02
CA GLY A 94 -14.30 -24.24 -3.44
C GLY A 94 -14.71 -22.79 -3.72
N ARG A 95 -15.34 -22.08 -2.76
CA ARG A 95 -15.89 -20.73 -3.01
C ARG A 95 -14.81 -19.67 -3.21
N TRP A 96 -13.69 -19.80 -2.49
CA TRP A 96 -12.61 -18.83 -2.54
C TRP A 96 -11.91 -18.77 -3.90
N LEU A 97 -11.75 -19.92 -4.57
CA LEU A 97 -11.17 -19.95 -5.91
C LEU A 97 -12.01 -19.14 -6.91
N GLY A 98 -13.34 -19.28 -6.86
CA GLY A 98 -14.24 -18.50 -7.72
C GLY A 98 -14.16 -16.99 -7.47
N GLU A 99 -14.02 -16.57 -6.21
CA GLU A 99 -13.79 -15.16 -5.86
C GLU A 99 -12.43 -14.65 -6.35
N LEU A 100 -11.36 -15.45 -6.21
CA LEU A 100 -10.03 -15.10 -6.71
C LEU A 100 -10.02 -14.96 -8.23
N GLU A 101 -10.66 -15.87 -8.96
CA GLU A 101 -10.82 -15.76 -10.40
C GLU A 101 -11.68 -14.56 -10.82
N ARG A 102 -12.73 -14.24 -10.04
CA ARG A 102 -13.53 -13.02 -10.26
C ARG A 102 -12.68 -11.77 -10.10
N LEU A 103 -11.86 -11.69 -9.05
CA LEU A 103 -10.92 -10.58 -8.84
C LEU A 103 -9.88 -10.52 -9.96
N ASN A 104 -9.33 -11.65 -10.40
CA ASN A 104 -8.37 -11.71 -11.50
C ASN A 104 -8.97 -11.25 -12.85
N ARG A 105 -10.27 -11.47 -13.06
CA ARG A 105 -10.99 -10.90 -14.22
C ARG A 105 -11.29 -9.41 -14.07
N THR A 106 -11.41 -8.93 -12.83
CA THR A 106 -11.70 -7.52 -12.52
C THR A 106 -10.47 -6.64 -12.75
N PHE A 107 -9.33 -7.04 -12.19
CA PHE A 107 -8.09 -6.27 -12.24
C PHE A 107 -7.21 -6.71 -13.40
N GLN A 108 -6.88 -5.80 -14.31
CA GLN A 108 -5.94 -6.10 -15.41
C GLN A 108 -4.51 -6.27 -14.88
N LEU A 109 -4.18 -5.65 -13.74
CA LEU A 109 -2.93 -5.84 -13.02
C LEU A 109 -3.18 -5.82 -11.50
N VAL A 110 -2.68 -6.85 -10.83
CA VAL A 110 -2.50 -6.87 -9.37
C VAL A 110 -0.99 -6.80 -9.11
N MET A 111 -0.54 -5.66 -8.61
CA MET A 111 0.85 -5.38 -8.29
C MET A 111 1.24 -6.10 -6.98
N ILE A 112 2.53 -6.40 -6.82
CA ILE A 112 3.10 -6.99 -5.59
C ILE A 112 4.12 -6.00 -5.02
N ALA A 113 3.90 -5.54 -3.79
CA ALA A 113 4.73 -4.51 -3.16
C ALA A 113 6.19 -4.95 -2.96
N GLU A 114 6.43 -6.25 -2.75
CA GLU A 114 7.77 -6.84 -2.67
C GLU A 114 8.52 -6.80 -4.02
N HIS A 115 7.79 -6.64 -5.12
CA HIS A 115 8.28 -6.51 -6.50
C HIS A 115 7.70 -5.23 -7.12
N PHE A 116 7.77 -4.13 -6.37
CA PHE A 116 7.10 -2.88 -6.74
C PHE A 116 7.64 -2.31 -8.05
N ASP A 117 8.95 -2.37 -8.28
CA ASP A 117 9.57 -1.82 -9.48
C ASP A 117 9.19 -2.65 -10.73
N GLU A 118 9.19 -3.99 -10.64
CA GLU A 118 8.64 -4.85 -11.68
C GLU A 118 7.16 -4.58 -11.94
N SER A 119 6.40 -4.37 -10.86
CA SER A 119 4.97 -4.04 -10.94
C SER A 119 4.74 -2.71 -11.67
N LEU A 120 5.59 -1.70 -11.44
CA LEU A 120 5.52 -0.42 -12.16
C LEU A 120 5.86 -0.58 -13.64
N LEU A 121 6.84 -1.40 -14.01
CA LEU A 121 7.13 -1.69 -15.42
C LEU A 121 5.97 -2.40 -16.13
N LEU A 122 5.29 -3.33 -15.45
CA LEU A 122 4.06 -3.95 -15.97
C LEU A 122 2.92 -2.92 -16.08
N ALA A 123 2.76 -2.03 -15.11
CA ALA A 123 1.77 -0.96 -15.16
C ALA A 123 2.05 0.02 -16.29
N ARG A 124 3.32 0.32 -16.55
CA ARG A 124 3.78 1.16 -17.66
C ARG A 124 3.33 0.62 -19.01
N GLU A 125 3.61 -0.66 -19.27
CA GLU A 125 3.19 -1.34 -20.50
C GLU A 125 1.66 -1.35 -20.64
N LEU A 126 0.95 -1.59 -19.54
CA LEU A 126 -0.51 -1.64 -19.53
C LEU A 126 -1.17 -0.29 -19.80
N LEU A 127 -0.59 0.79 -19.27
CA LEU A 127 -1.14 2.15 -19.34
C LEU A 127 -0.56 2.97 -20.51
N GLY A 128 0.47 2.47 -21.19
CA GLY A 128 1.15 3.20 -22.26
C GLY A 128 1.93 4.42 -21.76
N LEU A 129 2.49 4.34 -20.56
CA LEU A 129 3.26 5.42 -19.93
C LEU A 129 4.73 5.42 -20.39
N ASP A 130 5.38 6.57 -20.23
CA ASP A 130 6.83 6.67 -20.37
C ASP A 130 7.55 6.27 -19.08
N MET A 131 8.84 5.93 -19.17
CA MET A 131 9.62 5.47 -18.01
C MET A 131 9.75 6.57 -16.95
N GLU A 132 9.88 7.81 -17.39
CA GLU A 132 10.00 9.03 -16.59
C GLU A 132 8.75 9.30 -15.74
N GLU A 133 7.59 8.81 -16.16
CA GLU A 133 6.33 8.96 -15.42
C GLU A 133 6.20 7.98 -14.25
N LEU A 134 7.05 6.95 -14.19
CA LEU A 134 7.06 5.97 -13.09
C LEU A 134 7.90 6.43 -11.89
N VAL A 135 8.64 7.54 -12.02
CA VAL A 135 9.63 7.95 -11.04
C VAL A 135 8.97 8.30 -9.71
N TYR A 136 9.49 7.73 -8.64
CA TYR A 136 9.00 7.92 -7.28
C TYR A 136 10.16 8.01 -6.28
N VAL A 137 9.85 8.49 -5.08
CA VAL A 137 10.72 8.30 -3.90
C VAL A 137 9.96 7.47 -2.87
N ARG A 138 10.69 6.74 -2.03
CA ARG A 138 10.08 5.89 -1.00
C ARG A 138 9.51 6.75 0.13
N LEU A 139 8.23 7.10 0.03
CA LEU A 139 7.49 7.79 1.09
C LEU A 139 6.93 6.79 2.11
N ASN A 140 6.41 7.31 3.22
CA ASN A 140 5.83 6.53 4.32
C ASN A 140 6.82 5.55 5.00
N VAL A 141 8.11 5.90 4.98
CA VAL A 141 9.17 5.16 5.67
C VAL A 141 9.08 5.43 7.17
N ARG A 142 9.21 4.40 8.00
CA ARG A 142 9.20 4.54 9.47
C ARG A 142 10.62 4.83 9.97
N HIS A 143 10.76 5.67 11.00
CA HIS A 143 12.07 6.02 11.58
C HIS A 143 12.83 4.78 12.11
N LYS A 144 12.12 3.75 12.56
CA LYS A 144 12.69 2.46 12.93
C LYS A 144 11.91 1.38 12.19
N GLU A 145 12.59 0.57 11.39
CA GLU A 145 12.08 -0.76 11.09
C GLU A 145 12.03 -1.52 12.42
N GLY A 146 10.88 -2.09 12.76
CA GLY A 146 10.73 -2.87 13.98
C GLY A 146 11.72 -4.04 14.00
N GLU A 147 12.02 -4.57 15.19
CA GLU A 147 12.74 -5.84 15.26
C GLU A 147 11.96 -6.91 14.47
N PRO A 148 12.65 -7.81 13.76
CA PRO A 148 11.98 -8.90 13.05
C PRO A 148 11.04 -9.66 13.98
N LEU A 149 9.80 -9.87 13.54
CA LEU A 149 8.80 -10.57 14.34
C LEU A 149 9.28 -11.99 14.67
N PRO A 150 9.13 -12.45 15.93
CA PRO A 150 9.42 -13.84 16.28
C PRO A 150 8.62 -14.82 15.42
N LYS A 151 9.23 -15.96 15.05
CA LYS A 151 8.58 -16.97 14.18
C LYS A 151 7.20 -17.41 14.68
N ALA A 152 7.03 -17.58 15.99
CA ALA A 152 5.74 -17.93 16.59
C ALA A 152 4.67 -16.85 16.34
N LEU A 153 5.05 -15.57 16.38
CA LEU A 153 4.14 -14.46 16.12
C LEU A 153 3.77 -14.38 14.64
N VAL A 154 4.75 -14.60 13.74
CA VAL A 154 4.51 -14.72 12.30
C VAL A 154 3.46 -15.78 11.99
N GLN A 155 3.56 -16.97 12.59
CA GLN A 155 2.59 -18.05 12.42
C GLN A 155 1.18 -17.65 12.91
N LYS A 156 1.08 -16.96 14.05
CA LYS A 156 -0.20 -16.43 14.55
C LYS A 156 -0.81 -15.42 13.58
N ILE A 157 -0.01 -14.52 13.01
CA ILE A 157 -0.48 -13.53 12.02
C ILE A 157 -0.98 -14.23 10.75
N GLN A 158 -0.24 -15.22 10.25
CA GLN A 158 -0.63 -15.99 9.07
C GLN A 158 -1.94 -16.76 9.29
N ALA A 159 -2.11 -17.38 10.46
CA ALA A 159 -3.33 -18.08 10.82
C ALA A 159 -4.52 -17.13 10.97
N TRP A 160 -4.30 -15.98 11.62
CA TRP A 160 -5.33 -14.97 11.81
C TRP A 160 -5.79 -14.33 10.49
N ASN A 161 -4.86 -14.12 9.56
CA ASN A 161 -5.12 -13.53 8.24
C ASN A 161 -5.06 -14.58 7.13
N TRP A 162 -5.67 -15.74 7.36
CA TRP A 162 -5.58 -16.89 6.45
C TRP A 162 -6.08 -16.57 5.03
N LEU A 163 -7.15 -15.79 4.90
CA LEU A 163 -7.72 -15.45 3.60
C LEU A 163 -6.76 -14.54 2.81
N ASP A 164 -6.17 -13.54 3.47
CA ASP A 164 -5.13 -12.71 2.85
C ASP A 164 -3.92 -13.54 2.39
N MET A 165 -3.55 -14.58 3.15
CA MET A 165 -2.51 -15.54 2.73
C MET A 165 -2.90 -16.30 1.45
N GLN A 166 -4.17 -16.68 1.27
CA GLN A 166 -4.62 -17.32 0.03
C GLN A 166 -4.63 -16.35 -1.14
N ILE A 167 -5.15 -15.13 -0.94
CA ILE A 167 -5.20 -14.07 -1.96
C ILE A 167 -3.79 -13.75 -2.45
N TYR A 168 -2.86 -13.50 -1.52
CA TYR A 168 -1.49 -13.16 -1.85
C TYR A 168 -0.79 -14.27 -2.63
N ARG A 169 -0.90 -15.53 -2.20
CA ARG A 169 -0.30 -16.67 -2.92
C ARG A 169 -0.84 -16.82 -4.34
N PHE A 170 -2.15 -16.69 -4.52
CA PHE A 170 -2.78 -16.78 -5.84
C PHE A 170 -2.26 -15.67 -6.76
N PHE A 171 -2.30 -14.41 -6.31
CA PHE A 171 -1.88 -13.28 -7.14
C PHE A 171 -0.37 -13.19 -7.33
N GLN A 172 0.45 -13.71 -6.42
CA GLN A 172 1.89 -13.87 -6.65
C GLN A 172 2.15 -14.79 -7.84
N GLY A 173 1.40 -15.90 -7.98
CA GLY A 173 1.48 -16.78 -9.16
C GLY A 173 1.05 -16.06 -10.45
N VAL A 174 -0.08 -15.34 -10.41
CA VAL A 174 -0.56 -14.52 -11.55
C VAL A 174 0.47 -13.47 -11.95
N PHE A 175 1.07 -12.80 -10.97
CA PHE A 175 2.10 -11.78 -11.18
C PHE A 175 3.31 -12.36 -11.92
N TRP A 176 3.87 -13.48 -11.44
CA TRP A 176 5.04 -14.08 -12.08
C TRP A 176 4.76 -14.58 -13.49
N HIS A 177 3.54 -15.04 -13.78
CA HIS A 177 3.15 -15.36 -15.15
C HIS A 177 3.08 -14.11 -16.05
N LYS A 178 2.67 -12.95 -15.51
CA LYS A 178 2.74 -11.67 -16.25
C LYS A 178 4.18 -11.24 -16.50
N VAL A 179 5.07 -11.39 -15.52
CA VAL A 179 6.52 -11.12 -15.68
C VAL A 179 7.14 -12.04 -16.74
N GLU A 180 6.78 -13.32 -16.75
CA GLU A 180 7.21 -14.29 -17.76
C GLU A 180 6.80 -13.85 -19.16
N ARG A 181 5.52 -13.47 -19.36
CA ARG A 181 5.00 -13.00 -20.65
C ARG A 181 5.62 -11.67 -21.10
N TYR A 182 5.94 -10.80 -20.15
CA TYR A 182 6.69 -9.58 -20.41
C TYR A 182 8.14 -9.87 -20.86
N GLY A 183 8.69 -10.98 -20.39
CA GLY A 183 10.01 -11.50 -20.73
C GLY A 183 11.06 -11.12 -19.69
N TYR A 184 11.65 -12.13 -19.02
CA TYR A 184 12.61 -11.91 -17.93
C TYR A 184 13.83 -11.08 -18.34
N MET A 185 14.36 -11.29 -19.55
CA MET A 185 15.50 -10.52 -20.05
C MET A 185 15.14 -9.07 -20.37
N ARG A 186 13.91 -8.82 -20.83
CA ARG A 186 13.38 -7.46 -21.03
C ARG A 186 13.20 -6.78 -19.67
N MET A 187 12.51 -7.45 -18.74
CA MET A 187 12.30 -6.98 -17.37
C MET A 187 13.61 -6.55 -16.70
N LYS A 188 14.63 -7.43 -16.72
CA LYS A 188 15.93 -7.12 -16.12
C LYS A 188 16.58 -5.86 -16.71
N ARG A 189 16.65 -5.75 -18.03
CA ARG A 189 17.26 -4.56 -18.69
C ARG A 189 16.51 -3.28 -18.36
N GLU A 190 15.18 -3.33 -18.39
CA GLU A 190 14.37 -2.17 -18.11
C GLU A 190 14.40 -1.75 -16.63
N LEU A 191 14.51 -2.71 -15.70
CA LEU A 191 14.79 -2.43 -14.29
C LEU A 191 16.13 -1.71 -14.11
N ASP A 192 17.19 -2.16 -14.78
CA ASP A 192 18.50 -1.51 -14.68
C ASP A 192 18.42 -0.04 -15.12
N THR A 193 17.72 0.24 -16.22
CA THR A 193 17.44 1.60 -16.71
C THR A 193 16.57 2.38 -15.72
N PHE A 194 15.48 1.78 -15.23
CA PHE A 194 14.57 2.42 -14.30
C PHE A 194 15.25 2.79 -12.97
N HIS A 195 16.04 1.88 -12.40
CA HIS A 195 16.79 2.14 -11.18
C HIS A 195 17.84 3.23 -11.37
N ALA A 196 18.46 3.34 -12.54
CA ALA A 196 19.35 4.45 -12.85
C ALA A 196 18.61 5.79 -12.83
N LEU A 197 17.42 5.84 -13.42
CA LEU A 197 16.56 7.02 -13.45
C LEU A 197 16.06 7.43 -12.06
N LEU A 198 15.70 6.46 -11.21
CA LEU A 198 15.35 6.71 -9.81
C LEU A 198 16.53 7.32 -9.03
N ARG A 199 17.74 6.77 -9.20
CA ARG A 199 18.95 7.31 -8.55
C ARG A 199 19.27 8.72 -9.03
N GLU A 200 19.20 8.97 -10.33
CA GLU A 200 19.42 10.30 -10.90
C GLU A 200 18.40 11.31 -10.35
N THR A 201 17.12 10.93 -10.33
CA THR A 201 16.08 11.81 -9.80
C THR A 201 16.25 12.06 -8.32
N GLY A 202 16.60 11.04 -7.52
CA GLY A 202 16.93 11.20 -6.11
C GLY A 202 18.08 12.18 -5.90
N ALA A 203 19.19 12.02 -6.62
CA ALA A 203 20.37 12.90 -6.52
C ALA A 203 20.11 14.34 -6.98
N ARG A 204 19.17 14.52 -7.91
CA ARG A 204 18.70 15.82 -8.39
C ARG A 204 17.78 16.50 -7.38
N CYS A 205 16.80 15.77 -6.83
CA CYS A 205 15.72 16.35 -6.04
C CYS A 205 15.98 16.42 -4.53
N LEU A 206 16.66 15.43 -3.97
CA LEU A 206 16.73 15.23 -2.52
C LEU A 206 18.00 15.86 -1.92
N SER A 207 17.89 16.46 -0.74
CA SER A 207 19.05 16.97 0.01
C SER A 207 19.81 15.87 0.76
N GLY A 208 19.23 14.68 0.90
CA GLY A 208 19.82 13.56 1.61
C GLY A 208 18.79 12.49 1.97
N GLU A 209 19.13 11.69 2.99
CA GLU A 209 18.27 10.66 3.58
C GLU A 209 16.99 11.24 4.19
N PRO A 210 15.92 10.44 4.34
CA PRO A 210 14.68 10.90 4.94
C PRO A 210 14.88 11.27 6.41
N VAL A 211 14.22 12.35 6.85
CA VAL A 211 14.35 12.96 8.17
C VAL A 211 13.03 12.89 8.95
N GLY A 212 13.14 13.05 10.27
CA GLY A 212 11.98 13.11 11.16
C GLY A 212 11.10 14.35 10.90
N PRO A 213 9.79 14.27 11.23
CA PRO A 213 8.81 15.32 10.96
C PRO A 213 9.13 16.67 11.62
N GLU A 214 9.93 16.67 12.69
CA GLU A 214 10.39 17.86 13.41
C GLU A 214 11.34 18.75 12.60
N ARG A 215 11.95 18.22 11.53
CA ARG A 215 12.86 18.95 10.64
C ARG A 215 12.19 19.38 9.33
N MET A 216 10.88 19.18 9.21
CA MET A 216 10.13 19.38 7.97
C MET A 216 9.16 20.55 8.06
N THR A 217 8.95 21.23 6.93
CA THR A 217 7.86 22.21 6.78
C THR A 217 6.51 21.50 6.71
N ASP A 218 5.43 22.21 7.01
CA ASP A 218 4.09 21.62 7.10
C ASP A 218 3.61 21.02 5.76
N GLU A 219 4.04 21.60 4.63
CA GLU A 219 3.68 21.13 3.28
C GLU A 219 4.31 19.77 2.94
N LEU A 220 5.47 19.47 3.53
CA LEU A 220 6.22 18.25 3.28
C LEU A 220 6.15 17.26 4.46
N ARG A 221 5.55 17.66 5.59
CA ARG A 221 5.46 16.81 6.78
C ARG A 221 4.42 15.70 6.56
N PRO A 222 4.81 14.42 6.58
CA PRO A 222 3.86 13.32 6.50
C PRO A 222 2.94 13.27 7.71
N TRP A 223 1.73 12.75 7.51
CA TRP A 223 0.80 12.43 8.60
C TRP A 223 1.47 11.51 9.64
N GLN A 224 1.23 11.80 10.93
CA GLN A 224 1.78 11.04 12.04
C GLN A 224 0.65 10.31 12.79
N PRO A 225 0.58 8.97 12.75
CA PRO A 225 -0.49 8.20 13.41
C PRO A 225 -0.34 8.12 14.94
N GLY A 226 0.73 8.70 15.52
CA GLY A 226 1.00 8.75 16.97
C GLY A 226 1.63 7.49 17.56
N SER A 227 1.42 6.32 16.93
CA SER A 227 2.01 5.03 17.33
C SER A 227 3.38 4.75 16.71
N VAL A 228 3.68 5.40 15.58
CA VAL A 228 4.94 5.30 14.84
C VAL A 228 5.31 6.66 14.27
N THR A 229 6.61 6.89 14.07
CA THR A 229 7.13 8.09 13.39
C THR A 229 7.33 7.81 11.91
N ILE A 230 6.69 8.59 11.05
CA ILE A 230 6.86 8.56 9.60
C ILE A 230 7.85 9.64 9.17
N LEU A 231 8.88 9.24 8.43
CA LEU A 231 9.90 10.11 7.88
C LEU A 231 9.44 10.75 6.56
N GLY A 232 10.05 11.87 6.21
CA GLY A 232 9.89 12.48 4.89
C GLY A 232 11.20 13.09 4.37
N TYR A 233 11.15 13.70 3.19
CA TYR A 233 12.34 14.21 2.50
C TYR A 233 12.38 15.73 2.47
N SER A 234 13.60 16.26 2.45
CA SER A 234 13.88 17.66 2.15
C SER A 234 14.41 17.81 0.72
N LEU A 235 14.00 18.88 0.05
CA LEU A 235 14.48 19.20 -1.29
C LEU A 235 15.90 19.76 -1.25
N LYS A 236 16.64 19.48 -2.31
CA LYS A 236 17.94 20.09 -2.58
C LYS A 236 17.78 21.60 -2.77
N GLN A 237 18.77 22.36 -2.31
CA GLN A 237 18.82 23.81 -2.53
C GLN A 237 19.23 24.12 -3.99
N ASN A 238 18.93 25.35 -4.45
CA ASN A 238 19.31 25.88 -5.76
C ASN A 238 18.71 25.13 -6.98
N LEU A 239 17.51 24.56 -6.83
CA LEU A 239 16.74 24.04 -7.96
C LEU A 239 16.22 25.20 -8.80
N THR A 240 16.28 25.06 -10.13
CA THR A 240 15.53 25.97 -11.02
C THR A 240 14.03 25.84 -10.74
N TYR A 241 13.23 26.85 -11.10
CA TYR A 241 11.78 26.82 -10.88
C TYR A 241 11.09 25.57 -11.44
N ALA A 242 11.49 25.15 -12.66
CA ALA A 242 10.95 23.95 -13.29
C ALA A 242 11.34 22.66 -12.53
N GLN A 243 12.61 22.54 -12.13
CA GLN A 243 13.10 21.40 -11.34
C GLN A 243 12.42 21.33 -9.98
N TYR A 244 12.27 22.47 -9.31
CA TYR A 244 11.60 22.57 -8.02
C TYR A 244 10.17 22.03 -8.10
N ASN A 245 9.38 22.49 -9.08
CA ASN A 245 7.99 22.04 -9.24
C ASN A 245 7.88 20.52 -9.48
N GLY A 246 8.77 19.95 -10.29
CA GLY A 246 8.83 18.50 -10.52
C GLY A 246 9.20 17.74 -9.26
N CYS A 247 10.33 18.10 -8.63
CA CYS A 247 10.83 17.46 -7.44
C CYS A 247 9.87 17.58 -6.25
N PHE A 248 9.25 18.75 -6.06
CA PHE A 248 8.28 18.99 -5.00
C PHE A 248 7.10 18.01 -5.11
N ARG A 249 6.54 17.85 -6.30
CA ARG A 249 5.42 16.91 -6.52
C ARG A 249 5.78 15.46 -6.23
N ILE A 250 7.02 15.05 -6.48
CA ILE A 250 7.49 13.66 -6.24
C ILE A 250 7.57 13.34 -4.74
N ILE A 251 7.88 14.34 -3.90
CA ILE A 251 8.09 14.13 -2.47
C ILE A 251 6.87 14.52 -1.60
N LEU A 252 5.79 15.02 -2.21
CA LEU A 252 4.58 15.42 -1.48
C LEU A 252 3.99 14.19 -0.75
N PRO A 253 3.75 14.28 0.57
CA PRO A 253 3.06 13.21 1.26
C PRO A 253 1.62 13.07 0.80
N GLU A 254 1.03 11.89 1.03
CA GLU A 254 -0.26 11.47 0.48
C GLU A 254 -1.38 12.51 0.66
N LEU A 255 -1.57 13.03 1.87
CA LEU A 255 -2.66 13.97 2.17
C LEU A 255 -2.49 15.29 1.42
N GLN A 256 -1.28 15.83 1.39
CA GLN A 256 -0.96 17.06 0.68
C GLN A 256 -1.05 16.88 -0.83
N TYR A 257 -0.62 15.73 -1.35
CA TYR A 257 -0.74 15.45 -2.77
C TYR A 257 -2.21 15.24 -3.19
N HIS A 258 -3.00 14.57 -2.35
CA HIS A 258 -4.44 14.43 -2.57
C HIS A 258 -5.13 15.80 -2.60
N ALA A 259 -4.85 16.67 -1.63
CA ALA A 259 -5.38 18.03 -1.61
C ALA A 259 -4.98 18.84 -2.86
N TYR A 260 -3.71 18.70 -3.30
CA TYR A 260 -3.23 19.30 -4.55
C TYR A 260 -4.04 18.82 -5.76
N LEU A 261 -4.21 17.51 -5.92
CA LEU A 261 -4.97 16.93 -7.03
C LEU A 261 -6.45 17.34 -6.99
N TYR A 262 -7.05 17.36 -5.80
CA TYR A 262 -8.43 17.80 -5.60
C TYR A 262 -8.62 19.26 -6.07
N TYR A 263 -7.74 20.16 -5.64
CA TYR A 263 -7.77 21.55 -6.08
C TYR A 263 -7.60 21.67 -7.60
N ARG A 264 -6.67 20.91 -8.19
CA ARG A 264 -6.45 20.90 -9.65
C ARG A 264 -7.67 20.42 -10.44
N GLN A 265 -8.44 19.48 -9.88
CA GLN A 265 -9.63 18.94 -10.54
C GLN A 265 -10.87 19.83 -10.37
N TYR A 266 -11.06 20.43 -9.20
CA TYR A 266 -12.32 21.11 -8.85
C TYR A 266 -12.21 22.62 -8.67
N GLY A 267 -11.00 23.20 -8.72
CA GLY A 267 -10.76 24.63 -8.56
C GLY A 267 -11.08 25.17 -7.16
N ARG A 268 -11.12 24.31 -6.15
CA ARG A 268 -11.44 24.66 -4.75
C ARG A 268 -10.73 23.74 -3.78
N ASP A 269 -10.48 24.25 -2.58
CA ASP A 269 -9.85 23.48 -1.52
C ASP A 269 -10.72 22.31 -1.07
N MET A 270 -10.05 21.24 -0.65
CA MET A 270 -10.71 20.11 0.00
C MET A 270 -11.28 20.60 1.34
N ARG A 271 -12.60 20.50 1.52
CA ARG A 271 -13.22 20.87 2.80
C ARG A 271 -12.81 19.83 3.86
N PRO A 272 -12.50 20.26 5.10
CA PRO A 272 -12.28 19.35 6.21
C PRO A 272 -13.49 18.45 6.49
#